data_AF-A0A2E9WR25-F1
#
_entry.id   AF-A0A2E9WR25-F1
#
_cell.length_a   1.000
_cell.length_b   1.000
_cell.length_c   1.000
_cell.angle_alpha   90.00
_cell.angle_beta   90.00
_cell.angle_gamma   90.00
#
_symmetry.space_group_name_H-M   'P 1'
#
loop_
_entity.id
_entity.type
_entity.pdbx_description
1 polymer ?
#
loop_
_entity_poly.entity_id
_entity_poly.type
_entity_poly.pdbx_seq_one_letter_code
_entity_poly.pdbx_strand_id
1 'polypeptide(L)'
;MGAKGDLILLILIVFGLGIAWLVTGGPERARMDRGAFLKPPAPLDSGEKYGEFGIGIKTEVSKIQSGLDKVSSELEEERVSGEFSKYEDKIVIEKKTTGPKKDSVDEEYVIISASRRNNENISIAGWQLESMISKKKIAIGGATPLFISGVINSEPAVSLAPKEKMIISTGLSPIGASFKINKCTGYFEQFQNFKPTLVKDCPRSNDEFDRFANIPITDDVCEDFVDDIRKCEMTLDSFPIGTSNQCSEFISNTINYTGCVKNHRNDLDFIGSEWRVFLGRSEELWREKREVIRLLDNEGKVVDTFTY
;
A
#
# COMPACT_ATOMS: atom_id res chain seq x y z
N MET A 1 -28.46 -80.79 24.31
CA MET A 1 -28.78 -79.35 24.49
C MET A 1 -30.28 -79.27 24.74
N GLY A 2 -30.68 -78.85 25.94
CA GLY A 2 -32.07 -78.93 26.38
C GLY A 2 -32.84 -77.65 26.04
N ALA A 3 -34.08 -77.79 25.58
CA ALA A 3 -34.95 -76.70 25.12
C ALA A 3 -35.08 -75.50 26.09
N LYS A 4 -34.81 -75.69 27.39
CA LYS A 4 -34.75 -74.60 28.38
C LYS A 4 -33.55 -73.67 28.20
N GLY A 5 -32.40 -74.20 27.79
CA GLY A 5 -31.17 -73.42 27.58
C GLY A 5 -31.30 -72.49 26.36
N ASP A 6 -31.87 -73.00 25.27
CA ASP A 6 -32.10 -72.21 24.06
C ASP A 6 -33.15 -71.12 24.28
N LEU A 7 -34.19 -71.38 25.08
CA LEU A 7 -35.19 -70.37 25.42
C LEU A 7 -34.58 -69.19 26.19
N ILE A 8 -33.69 -69.47 27.16
CA ILE A 8 -33.02 -68.42 27.94
C ILE A 8 -32.06 -67.61 27.07
N LEU A 9 -31.34 -68.26 26.16
CA LEU A 9 -30.45 -67.59 25.20
C LEU A 9 -31.25 -66.65 24.28
N LEU A 10 -32.41 -67.10 23.78
CA LEU A 10 -33.25 -66.33 22.88
C LEU A 10 -33.85 -65.10 23.59
N ILE A 11 -34.27 -65.24 24.86
CA ILE A 11 -34.75 -64.12 25.68
C ILE A 11 -33.64 -63.08 25.88
N LEU A 12 -32.40 -63.51 26.16
CA LEU A 12 -31.28 -62.59 26.35
C LEU A 12 -30.91 -61.84 25.06
N ILE A 13 -30.98 -62.49 23.90
CA ILE A 13 -30.72 -61.85 22.61
C ILE A 13 -31.81 -60.82 22.29
N VAL A 14 -33.09 -61.14 22.51
CA VAL A 14 -34.20 -60.20 22.29
C VAL A 14 -34.12 -59.01 23.23
N PHE A 15 -33.74 -59.24 24.50
CA PHE A 15 -33.55 -58.15 25.47
C PHE A 15 -32.35 -57.25 25.10
N GLY A 16 -31.24 -57.85 24.66
CA GLY A 16 -30.07 -57.11 24.16
C GLY A 16 -30.38 -56.26 22.94
N LEU A 17 -31.15 -56.80 21.98
CA LEU A 17 -31.63 -56.05 20.81
C LEU A 17 -32.61 -54.94 21.21
N GLY A 18 -33.45 -55.14 22.23
CA GLY A 18 -34.34 -54.10 22.77
C GLY A 18 -33.58 -52.93 23.39
N ILE A 19 -32.50 -53.21 24.15
CA ILE A 19 -31.63 -52.16 24.70
C ILE A 19 -30.89 -51.44 23.57
N ALA A 20 -30.32 -52.17 22.61
CA ALA A 20 -29.67 -51.57 21.45
C ALA A 20 -30.63 -50.69 20.65
N TRP A 21 -31.89 -51.11 20.49
CA TRP A 21 -32.94 -50.34 19.83
C TRP A 21 -33.32 -49.07 20.60
N LEU A 22 -33.36 -49.13 21.93
CA LEU A 22 -33.67 -48.00 22.80
C LEU A 22 -32.52 -46.97 22.84
N VAL A 23 -31.27 -47.43 22.79
CA VAL A 23 -30.07 -46.55 22.70
C VAL A 23 -29.90 -45.93 21.32
N THR A 24 -30.19 -46.68 20.26
CA THR A 24 -30.08 -46.18 18.86
C THR A 24 -31.29 -45.36 18.42
N GLY A 25 -32.42 -45.45 19.14
CA GLY A 25 -33.57 -44.56 19.01
C GLY A 25 -34.61 -44.96 17.96
N GLY A 26 -34.63 -46.24 17.56
CA GLY A 26 -35.64 -46.83 16.68
C GLY A 26 -35.78 -46.22 15.27
N PRO A 27 -36.68 -46.77 14.43
CA PRO A 27 -36.87 -46.36 13.03
C PRO A 27 -37.50 -44.97 12.84
N GLU A 28 -37.97 -44.33 13.91
CA GLU A 28 -38.46 -42.94 13.87
C GLU A 28 -37.32 -41.92 13.74
N ARG A 29 -36.07 -42.25 14.16
CA ARG A 29 -34.89 -41.40 13.88
C ARG A 29 -34.50 -41.40 12.40
N ALA A 30 -34.73 -42.49 11.67
CA ALA A 30 -34.47 -42.56 10.23
C ALA A 30 -35.47 -41.74 9.39
N ARG A 31 -36.59 -41.29 9.97
CA ARG A 31 -37.55 -40.38 9.31
C ARG A 31 -37.31 -38.90 9.61
N MET A 32 -36.42 -38.56 10.56
CA MET A 32 -36.04 -37.18 10.84
C MET A 32 -34.89 -36.67 9.95
N ASP A 33 -34.17 -37.56 9.27
CA ASP A 33 -33.19 -37.19 8.24
C ASP A 33 -33.88 -36.97 6.88
N ARG A 34 -34.92 -36.11 6.87
CA ARG A 34 -35.32 -35.45 5.63
C ARG A 34 -34.28 -34.37 5.37
N GLY A 35 -33.42 -34.64 4.40
CA GLY A 35 -32.56 -33.74 3.63
C GLY A 35 -32.28 -32.34 4.18
N ALA A 36 -31.00 -32.00 4.25
CA ALA A 36 -30.42 -30.73 4.69
C ALA A 36 -30.82 -29.47 3.90
N PHE A 37 -31.96 -29.41 3.22
CA PHE A 37 -32.45 -28.20 2.56
C PHE A 37 -33.97 -28.11 2.68
N LEU A 38 -34.42 -26.95 3.18
CA LEU A 38 -35.80 -26.47 3.37
C LEU A 38 -36.40 -26.73 4.78
N LYS A 39 -36.08 -25.84 5.73
CA LYS A 39 -37.01 -25.52 6.83
C LYS A 39 -38.23 -24.81 6.20
N PRO A 40 -39.46 -25.07 6.68
CA PRO A 40 -40.59 -24.23 6.32
C PRO A 40 -40.31 -22.77 6.73
N PRO A 41 -40.81 -21.77 5.99
CA PRO A 41 -40.58 -20.37 6.32
C PRO A 41 -41.10 -20.08 7.72
N ALA A 42 -40.37 -19.25 8.46
CA ALA A 42 -40.82 -18.75 9.76
C ALA A 42 -42.17 -18.01 9.60
N PRO A 43 -43.11 -18.13 10.55
CA PRO A 43 -44.33 -17.33 10.53
C PRO A 43 -43.96 -15.84 10.50
N LEU A 44 -44.76 -15.05 9.78
CA LEU A 44 -44.51 -13.67 9.32
C LEU A 44 -44.28 -12.60 10.42
N ASP A 45 -43.93 -12.97 11.65
CA ASP A 45 -43.81 -12.06 12.80
C ASP A 45 -42.57 -12.30 13.71
N SER A 46 -41.67 -13.23 13.36
CA SER A 46 -40.53 -13.57 14.26
C SER A 46 -39.20 -12.87 13.96
N GLY A 47 -39.07 -12.16 12.82
CA GLY A 47 -37.85 -11.40 12.49
C GLY A 47 -36.55 -12.21 12.33
N GLU A 48 -36.59 -13.54 12.39
CA GLU A 48 -35.39 -14.38 12.30
C GLU A 48 -34.88 -14.51 10.85
N LYS A 49 -33.58 -14.29 10.65
CA LYS A 49 -32.90 -14.47 9.35
C LYS A 49 -32.46 -15.93 9.16
N TYR A 50 -32.52 -16.39 7.92
CA TYR A 50 -32.27 -17.77 7.54
C TYR A 50 -30.76 -18.04 7.35
N GLY A 51 -30.15 -18.81 8.26
CA GLY A 51 -28.81 -19.40 8.10
C GLY A 51 -27.69 -18.68 8.84
N GLU A 52 -27.24 -19.24 9.97
CA GLU A 52 -26.01 -18.85 10.67
C GLU A 52 -25.06 -20.06 10.70
N PHE A 53 -23.93 -19.98 9.99
CA PHE A 53 -22.90 -21.02 9.97
C PHE A 53 -22.04 -20.94 11.25
N GLY A 54 -22.15 -21.93 12.12
CA GLY A 54 -21.35 -22.08 13.34
C GLY A 54 -20.15 -23.01 13.13
N ILE A 55 -18.99 -22.46 12.78
CA ILE A 55 -17.69 -23.16 12.84
C ILE A 55 -16.69 -22.16 13.41
N GLY A 56 -16.11 -22.43 14.61
CA GLY A 56 -14.81 -21.97 15.16
C GLY A 56 -14.34 -20.50 15.08
N ILE A 57 -14.97 -19.65 14.29
CA ILE A 57 -14.54 -18.32 13.85
C ILE A 57 -15.06 -17.24 14.80
N LYS A 58 -16.12 -17.54 15.58
CA LYS A 58 -16.76 -16.57 16.50
C LYS A 58 -15.79 -16.01 17.53
N THR A 59 -14.82 -16.78 18.01
CA THR A 59 -13.91 -16.37 19.10
C THR A 59 -12.78 -15.46 18.64
N GLU A 60 -12.25 -15.67 17.42
CA GLU A 60 -11.25 -14.75 16.85
C GLU A 60 -11.91 -13.49 16.30
N VAL A 61 -13.08 -13.62 15.66
CA VAL A 61 -13.83 -12.46 15.17
C VAL A 61 -14.29 -11.59 16.33
N SER A 62 -14.78 -12.15 17.45
CA SER A 62 -15.20 -11.35 18.61
C SER A 62 -14.04 -10.62 19.28
N LYS A 63 -12.87 -11.28 19.44
CA LYS A 63 -11.67 -10.63 19.99
C LYS A 63 -11.20 -9.47 19.13
N ILE A 64 -11.25 -9.62 17.81
CA ILE A 64 -10.79 -8.59 16.89
C ILE A 64 -11.81 -7.46 16.75
N GLN A 65 -13.12 -7.77 16.76
CA GLN A 65 -14.19 -6.78 16.85
C GLN A 65 -14.02 -5.94 18.12
N SER A 66 -13.78 -6.59 19.27
CA SER A 66 -13.55 -5.89 20.53
C SER A 66 -12.30 -5.01 20.52
N GLY A 67 -11.27 -5.39 19.76
CA GLY A 67 -10.08 -4.56 19.56
C GLY A 67 -10.37 -3.32 18.71
N LEU A 68 -11.15 -3.45 17.64
CA LEU A 68 -11.54 -2.34 16.78
C LEU A 68 -12.49 -1.36 17.50
N ASP A 69 -13.43 -1.91 18.29
CA ASP A 69 -14.35 -1.14 19.12
C ASP A 69 -13.62 -0.41 20.24
N LYS A 70 -12.56 -1.02 20.80
CA LYS A 70 -11.70 -0.33 21.77
C LYS A 70 -10.95 0.84 21.11
N VAL A 71 -10.37 0.64 19.93
CA VAL A 71 -9.65 1.70 19.22
C VAL A 71 -10.58 2.84 18.81
N SER A 72 -11.82 2.56 18.37
CA SER A 72 -12.79 3.61 18.07
C SER A 72 -13.18 4.39 19.33
N SER A 73 -13.34 3.72 20.47
CA SER A 73 -13.60 4.39 21.76
C SER A 73 -12.42 5.24 22.23
N GLU A 74 -11.17 4.77 22.08
CA GLU A 74 -9.95 5.55 22.36
C GLU A 74 -9.90 6.81 21.49
N LEU A 75 -10.17 6.69 20.18
CA LEU A 75 -10.16 7.84 19.26
C LEU A 75 -11.25 8.88 19.56
N GLU A 76 -12.44 8.45 19.96
CA GLU A 76 -13.51 9.37 20.37
C GLU A 76 -13.22 10.03 21.72
N GLU A 77 -12.56 9.32 22.65
CA GLU A 77 -12.09 9.90 23.91
C GLU A 77 -10.98 10.94 23.66
N GLU A 78 -10.04 10.67 22.75
CA GLU A 78 -9.00 11.62 22.31
C GLU A 78 -9.61 12.89 21.64
N ARG A 79 -10.72 12.74 20.92
CA ARG A 79 -11.44 13.88 20.30
C ARG A 79 -12.03 14.80 21.35
N VAL A 80 -12.59 14.22 22.40
CA VAL A 80 -13.21 14.96 23.50
C VAL A 80 -12.16 15.54 24.44
N SER A 81 -10.99 14.93 24.56
CA SER A 81 -9.89 15.40 25.43
C SER A 81 -9.04 16.52 24.83
N GLY A 82 -9.16 16.82 23.53
CA GLY A 82 -8.38 17.86 22.86
C GLY A 82 -6.97 17.44 22.44
N GLU A 83 -6.75 16.14 22.24
CA GLU A 83 -5.46 15.57 21.79
C GLU A 83 -5.20 15.71 20.28
N PHE A 84 -6.11 16.36 19.55
CA PHE A 84 -5.95 16.63 18.12
C PHE A 84 -4.99 17.79 17.86
N SER A 85 -4.21 17.63 16.81
CA SER A 85 -3.23 18.62 16.37
C SER A 85 -3.92 19.80 15.69
N LYS A 86 -3.30 20.97 15.76
CA LYS A 86 -3.69 22.14 14.95
C LYS A 86 -3.60 21.91 13.42
N TYR A 87 -2.98 20.81 13.01
CA TYR A 87 -2.86 20.36 11.62
C TYR A 87 -3.92 19.35 11.21
N GLU A 88 -4.84 18.98 12.12
CA GLU A 88 -6.04 18.22 11.75
C GLU A 88 -6.68 18.87 10.53
N ASP A 89 -7.18 18.04 9.61
CA ASP A 89 -7.88 18.47 8.40
C ASP A 89 -7.02 19.25 7.36
N LYS A 90 -5.78 19.61 7.70
CA LYS A 90 -4.78 20.24 6.82
C LYS A 90 -3.84 19.22 6.20
N ILE A 91 -3.34 18.27 6.98
CA ILE A 91 -2.58 17.12 6.48
C ILE A 91 -3.40 15.88 6.75
N VAL A 92 -3.61 15.06 5.71
CA VAL A 92 -4.47 13.87 5.80
C VAL A 92 -3.78 12.67 5.19
N ILE A 93 -4.03 11.49 5.76
CA ILE A 93 -3.68 10.20 5.18
C ILE A 93 -4.68 9.91 4.06
N GLU A 94 -4.19 9.68 2.83
CA GLU A 94 -5.06 9.24 1.74
C GLU A 94 -5.63 7.85 2.07
N LYS A 95 -6.96 7.70 1.95
CA LYS A 95 -7.69 6.47 2.27
C LYS A 95 -7.51 5.38 1.20
N LYS A 96 -6.26 5.05 0.86
CA LYS A 96 -5.88 4.02 -0.10
C LYS A 96 -5.30 2.82 0.64
N THR A 97 -5.93 1.67 0.48
CA THR A 97 -5.50 0.43 1.13
C THR A 97 -4.45 -0.35 0.32
N THR A 98 -4.17 0.04 -0.92
CA THR A 98 -3.31 -0.76 -1.83
C THR A 98 -1.86 -0.86 -1.38
N GLY A 99 -1.33 0.19 -0.74
CA GLY A 99 0.03 0.21 -0.20
C GLY A 99 0.11 -0.48 1.16
N PRO A 100 -0.67 -0.08 2.17
CA PRO A 100 -0.54 -0.64 3.52
C PRO A 100 -0.88 -2.12 3.66
N LYS A 101 -1.63 -2.69 2.70
CA LYS A 101 -1.99 -4.12 2.69
C LYS A 101 -0.92 -5.02 2.06
N LYS A 102 0.19 -4.47 1.60
CA LYS A 102 1.25 -5.25 0.96
C LYS A 102 2.00 -6.09 2.00
N ASP A 103 2.33 -7.30 1.59
CA ASP A 103 3.05 -8.34 2.32
C ASP A 103 4.57 -8.31 2.03
N SER A 104 5.05 -7.17 1.52
CA SER A 104 6.47 -6.95 1.28
C SER A 104 6.84 -5.50 1.58
N VAL A 105 7.96 -5.37 2.26
CA VAL A 105 8.50 -4.09 2.76
C VAL A 105 8.72 -3.06 1.65
N ASP A 106 9.13 -3.52 0.47
CA ASP A 106 9.43 -2.66 -0.68
C ASP A 106 8.16 -2.23 -1.44
N GLU A 107 7.02 -2.89 -1.23
CA GLU A 107 5.72 -2.50 -1.80
C GLU A 107 4.82 -1.77 -0.79
N GLU A 108 5.15 -1.82 0.49
CA GLU A 108 4.39 -1.20 1.58
C GLU A 108 4.64 0.31 1.63
N TYR A 109 3.57 1.10 1.49
CA TYR A 109 3.63 2.55 1.61
C TYR A 109 2.32 3.15 2.10
N VAL A 110 2.40 4.34 2.68
CA VAL A 110 1.27 5.21 3.03
C VAL A 110 1.40 6.51 2.24
N ILE A 111 0.30 7.13 1.87
CA ILE A 111 0.30 8.44 1.23
C ILE A 111 -0.30 9.45 2.18
N ILE A 112 0.41 10.54 2.45
CA ILE A 112 -0.12 11.71 3.13
C ILE A 112 -0.21 12.87 2.14
N SER A 113 -1.20 13.72 2.30
CA SER A 113 -1.45 14.84 1.40
C SER A 113 -1.82 16.10 2.15
N ALA A 114 -1.37 17.24 1.63
CA ALA A 114 -1.87 18.53 2.05
C ALA A 114 -3.28 18.72 1.46
N SER A 115 -4.27 18.72 2.35
CA SER A 115 -5.68 18.97 2.07
C SER A 115 -5.88 20.30 1.32
N ARG A 116 -6.96 20.41 0.56
CA ARG A 116 -7.34 21.68 -0.10
C ARG A 116 -7.61 22.82 0.89
N ARG A 117 -7.84 22.50 2.16
CA ARG A 117 -7.99 23.47 3.25
C ARG A 117 -6.65 24.01 3.75
N ASN A 118 -5.54 23.35 3.43
CA ASN A 118 -4.21 23.84 3.76
C ASN A 118 -3.82 24.98 2.82
N ASN A 119 -3.47 26.13 3.37
CA ASN A 119 -3.01 27.33 2.65
C ASN A 119 -1.58 27.73 3.04
N GLU A 120 -0.91 26.94 3.88
CA GLU A 120 0.42 27.20 4.39
C GLU A 120 1.36 26.03 4.11
N ASN A 121 2.67 26.28 4.17
CA ASN A 121 3.67 25.22 4.08
C ASN A 121 3.88 24.62 5.46
N ILE A 122 3.59 23.33 5.64
CA ILE A 122 3.64 22.65 6.95
C ILE A 122 4.86 21.75 7.00
N SER A 123 5.75 22.00 7.96
CA SER A 123 6.87 21.09 8.22
C SER A 123 6.37 19.81 8.88
N ILE A 124 6.69 18.68 8.26
CA ILE A 124 6.26 17.35 8.69
C ILE A 124 7.44 16.46 9.11
N ALA A 125 8.66 17.00 9.06
CA ALA A 125 9.83 16.30 9.56
C ALA A 125 9.69 16.02 11.06
N GLY A 126 10.01 14.78 11.46
CA GLY A 126 9.90 14.31 12.83
C GLY A 126 8.51 13.83 13.23
N TRP A 127 7.47 14.12 12.44
CA TRP A 127 6.13 13.57 12.67
C TRP A 127 6.18 12.05 12.62
N GLN A 128 5.27 11.39 13.33
CA GLN A 128 5.33 9.94 13.50
C GLN A 128 4.14 9.25 12.86
N LEU A 129 4.42 8.12 12.20
CA LEU A 129 3.40 7.14 11.86
C LEU A 129 3.38 6.06 12.93
N GLU A 130 2.19 5.76 13.45
CA GLU A 130 1.97 4.74 14.48
C GLU A 130 0.93 3.71 14.00
N SER A 131 1.24 2.43 14.16
CA SER A 131 0.21 1.38 14.15
C SER A 131 -0.38 1.25 15.55
N MET A 132 -1.67 1.53 15.70
CA MET A 132 -2.36 1.40 16.98
C MET A 132 -2.49 -0.05 17.46
N ILE A 133 -2.38 -1.01 16.54
CA ILE A 133 -2.49 -2.43 16.85
C ILE A 133 -1.15 -3.00 17.31
N SER A 134 -0.09 -2.80 16.52
CA SER A 134 1.25 -3.32 16.84
C SER A 134 2.04 -2.41 17.76
N LYS A 135 1.59 -1.16 17.97
CA LYS A 135 2.28 -0.08 18.69
C LYS A 135 3.65 0.28 18.10
N LYS A 136 3.94 -0.15 16.87
CA LYS A 136 5.12 0.30 16.12
C LYS A 136 4.97 1.78 15.80
N LYS A 137 6.01 2.55 16.12
CA LYS A 137 6.13 3.99 15.81
C LYS A 137 7.35 4.23 14.95
N ILE A 138 7.25 5.16 14.02
CA ILE A 138 8.39 5.61 13.22
C ILE A 138 8.25 7.07 12.83
N ALA A 139 9.36 7.80 12.92
CA ALA A 139 9.43 9.20 12.53
C ALA A 139 9.65 9.34 11.02
N ILE A 140 9.03 10.35 10.42
CA ILE A 140 9.25 10.78 9.04
C ILE A 140 10.58 11.52 8.98
N GLY A 141 11.47 11.03 8.12
CA GLY A 141 12.79 11.58 7.88
C GLY A 141 12.80 12.83 6.99
N GLY A 142 14.00 13.21 6.59
CA GLY A 142 14.23 14.27 5.60
C GLY A 142 14.09 13.78 4.16
N ALA A 143 14.18 14.71 3.21
CA ALA A 143 14.27 14.38 1.78
C ALA A 143 14.97 15.50 1.01
N THR A 144 15.74 15.15 -0.01
CA THR A 144 16.37 16.14 -0.88
C THR A 144 15.34 16.76 -1.84
N PRO A 145 15.27 18.09 -1.99
CA PRO A 145 14.41 18.72 -2.99
C PRO A 145 14.89 18.45 -4.43
N LEU A 146 16.18 18.14 -4.61
CA LEU A 146 16.75 17.77 -5.90
C LEU A 146 17.79 16.68 -5.69
N PHE A 147 17.52 15.51 -6.25
CA PHE A 147 18.48 14.41 -6.25
C PHE A 147 19.61 14.68 -7.25
N ILE A 148 20.84 14.39 -6.86
CA ILE A 148 22.01 14.47 -7.74
C ILE A 148 22.70 13.10 -7.74
N SER A 149 22.88 12.52 -8.93
CA SER A 149 23.52 11.21 -9.08
C SER A 149 25.03 11.28 -8.81
N GLY A 150 25.58 10.23 -8.21
CA GLY A 150 27.02 10.10 -7.95
C GLY A 150 27.55 10.89 -6.75
N VAL A 151 26.68 11.52 -5.96
CA VAL A 151 27.04 12.22 -4.72
C VAL A 151 26.15 11.81 -3.56
N ILE A 152 26.59 12.08 -2.33
CA ILE A 152 25.76 11.91 -1.14
C ILE A 152 24.79 13.09 -1.07
N ASN A 153 23.50 12.80 -1.17
CA ASN A 153 22.45 13.82 -1.11
C ASN A 153 22.13 14.15 0.35
N SER A 154 22.06 15.44 0.69
CA SER A 154 21.57 15.87 2.00
C SER A 154 20.05 15.77 2.06
N GLU A 155 19.52 15.25 3.17
CA GLU A 155 18.08 15.10 3.41
C GLU A 155 17.60 16.10 4.47
N PRO A 156 17.36 17.38 4.11
CA PRO A 156 16.83 18.35 5.05
C PRO A 156 15.39 18.01 5.46
N ALA A 157 14.91 18.71 6.50
CA ALA A 157 13.54 18.60 6.98
C ALA A 157 12.53 18.87 5.84
N VAL A 158 11.58 17.96 5.65
CA VAL A 158 10.54 18.09 4.64
C VAL A 158 9.38 18.95 5.12
N SER A 159 8.82 19.72 4.21
CA SER A 159 7.58 20.45 4.40
C SER A 159 6.64 20.21 3.22
N LEU A 160 5.35 20.10 3.48
CA LEU A 160 4.31 19.96 2.47
C LEU A 160 3.63 21.30 2.21
N ALA A 161 3.81 21.80 0.98
CA ALA A 161 3.06 22.94 0.49
C ALA A 161 1.61 22.54 0.14
N PRO A 162 0.69 23.50 -0.01
CA PRO A 162 -0.68 23.21 -0.44
C PRO A 162 -0.73 22.37 -1.72
N LYS A 163 -1.59 21.33 -1.73
CA LYS A 163 -1.76 20.37 -2.83
C LYS A 163 -0.57 19.43 -3.09
N GLU A 164 0.48 19.49 -2.29
CA GLU A 164 1.54 18.48 -2.34
C GLU A 164 1.12 17.20 -1.62
N LYS A 165 1.77 16.11 -1.99
CA LYS A 165 1.64 14.82 -1.33
C LYS A 165 3.01 14.21 -1.07
N MET A 166 3.05 13.31 -0.10
CA MET A 166 4.22 12.51 0.22
C MET A 166 3.83 11.04 0.25
N ILE A 167 4.60 10.24 -0.46
CA ILE A 167 4.53 8.79 -0.41
C ILE A 167 5.64 8.33 0.52
N ILE A 168 5.25 7.67 1.60
CA ILE A 168 6.12 7.17 2.65
C ILE A 168 6.18 5.66 2.51
N SER A 169 7.28 5.15 1.96
CA SER A 169 7.55 3.73 1.78
C SER A 169 8.29 3.16 2.98
N THR A 170 7.93 1.97 3.43
CA THR A 170 8.55 1.34 4.60
C THR A 170 10.01 0.96 4.34
N GLY A 171 10.30 0.43 3.15
CA GLY A 171 11.61 -0.08 2.77
C GLY A 171 12.70 0.97 2.54
N LEU A 172 13.81 0.47 2.00
CA LEU A 172 14.97 1.28 1.59
C LEU A 172 14.66 2.02 0.27
N SER A 173 15.26 3.20 0.10
CA SER A 173 15.19 3.90 -1.19
C SER A 173 15.96 3.12 -2.26
N PRO A 174 15.36 2.82 -3.43
CA PRO A 174 16.07 2.19 -4.55
C PRO A 174 17.29 2.98 -5.05
N ILE A 175 17.33 4.29 -4.79
CA ILE A 175 18.44 5.19 -5.17
C ILE A 175 19.20 5.73 -3.95
N GLY A 176 18.96 5.17 -2.77
CA GLY A 176 19.72 5.49 -1.54
C GLY A 176 19.40 6.83 -0.89
N ALA A 177 18.37 7.54 -1.33
CA ALA A 177 17.89 8.77 -0.69
C ALA A 177 16.37 8.96 -0.85
N SER A 178 15.77 9.69 0.07
CA SER A 178 14.43 10.29 -0.05
C SER A 178 14.51 11.57 -0.86
N PHE A 179 13.57 11.83 -1.76
CA PHE A 179 13.65 12.93 -2.72
C PHE A 179 12.29 13.50 -3.12
N LYS A 180 12.29 14.73 -3.61
CA LYS A 180 11.16 15.30 -4.34
C LYS A 180 11.23 14.94 -5.82
N ILE A 181 10.11 14.56 -6.41
CA ILE A 181 10.08 14.26 -7.85
C ILE A 181 10.27 15.55 -8.66
N ASN A 182 10.85 15.40 -9.84
CA ASN A 182 10.98 16.44 -10.85
C ASN A 182 10.70 15.87 -12.24
N LYS A 183 10.69 16.75 -13.25
CA LYS A 183 10.43 16.40 -14.66
C LYS A 183 11.31 15.25 -15.18
N CYS A 184 12.51 15.08 -14.64
CA CYS A 184 13.49 14.08 -15.06
C CYS A 184 13.45 12.78 -14.25
N THR A 185 12.72 12.74 -13.13
CA THR A 185 12.71 11.62 -12.18
C THR A 185 12.30 10.28 -12.82
N GLY A 186 11.53 10.31 -13.91
CA GLY A 186 11.10 9.10 -14.60
C GLY A 186 12.25 8.23 -15.13
N TYR A 187 13.44 8.79 -15.39
CA TYR A 187 14.62 8.02 -15.82
C TYR A 187 15.04 6.96 -14.79
N PHE A 188 14.73 7.14 -13.50
CA PHE A 188 15.10 6.16 -12.47
C PHE A 188 14.36 4.83 -12.62
N GLU A 189 13.17 4.82 -13.22
CA GLU A 189 12.37 3.60 -13.45
C GLU A 189 12.98 2.63 -14.47
N GLN A 190 14.02 3.03 -15.20
CA GLN A 190 14.69 2.12 -16.13
C GLN A 190 15.53 1.07 -15.40
N PHE A 191 16.17 1.46 -14.30
CA PHE A 191 17.12 0.61 -13.56
C PHE A 191 16.63 0.22 -12.17
N GLN A 192 15.62 0.92 -11.66
CA GLN A 192 15.08 0.73 -10.32
C GLN A 192 13.57 0.59 -10.38
N ASN A 193 13.00 -0.21 -9.48
CA ASN A 193 11.55 -0.36 -9.37
C ASN A 193 11.05 0.44 -8.18
N PHE A 194 10.24 1.48 -8.42
CA PHE A 194 9.58 2.20 -7.33
C PHE A 194 8.17 1.70 -7.12
N LYS A 195 7.72 1.78 -5.87
CA LYS A 195 6.36 1.45 -5.45
C LYS A 195 5.77 2.61 -4.65
N PRO A 196 4.69 3.26 -5.15
CA PRO A 196 4.15 3.15 -6.51
C PRO A 196 5.17 3.51 -7.60
N THR A 197 4.93 3.07 -8.83
CA THR A 197 5.77 3.43 -9.98
C THR A 197 5.85 4.96 -10.15
N LEU A 198 7.03 5.47 -10.52
CA LEU A 198 7.22 6.87 -10.87
C LEU A 198 6.55 7.19 -12.21
N VAL A 199 6.09 8.42 -12.34
CA VAL A 199 5.53 8.91 -13.60
C VAL A 199 6.66 9.07 -14.62
N LYS A 200 6.50 8.42 -15.79
CA LYS A 200 7.45 8.51 -16.92
C LYS A 200 7.09 9.67 -17.86
N ASP A 201 7.10 10.90 -17.33
CA ASP A 201 6.76 12.11 -18.11
C ASP A 201 7.96 13.05 -18.29
N CYS A 202 9.09 12.47 -18.71
CA CYS A 202 10.28 13.23 -19.09
C CYS A 202 10.05 13.99 -20.39
N PRO A 203 10.87 15.03 -20.66
CA PRO A 203 10.94 15.65 -21.98
C PRO A 203 11.16 14.58 -23.05
N ARG A 204 10.55 14.78 -24.23
CA ARG A 204 10.76 13.84 -25.34
C ARG A 204 12.15 14.05 -25.91
N SER A 205 12.78 12.96 -26.32
CA SER A 205 14.15 12.98 -26.86
C SER A 205 14.28 13.88 -28.08
N ASN A 206 13.25 13.94 -28.93
CA ASN A 206 13.22 14.80 -30.10
C ASN A 206 13.06 16.30 -29.77
N ASP A 207 12.19 16.63 -28.81
CA ASP A 207 12.09 18.00 -28.27
C ASP A 207 13.44 18.47 -27.69
N GLU A 208 14.19 17.56 -27.05
CA GLU A 208 15.53 17.85 -26.52
C GLU A 208 16.56 18.03 -27.64
N PHE A 209 16.50 17.21 -28.68
CA PHE A 209 17.39 17.31 -29.83
C PHE A 209 17.22 18.64 -30.57
N ASP A 210 15.99 19.02 -30.89
CA ASP A 210 15.69 20.28 -31.57
C ASP A 210 16.17 21.52 -30.80
N ARG A 211 16.18 21.44 -29.46
CA ARG A 211 16.51 22.58 -28.59
C ARG A 211 17.98 22.66 -28.22
N PHE A 212 18.63 21.52 -28.00
CA PHE A 212 19.93 21.46 -27.35
C PHE A 212 21.01 20.79 -28.20
N ALA A 213 20.64 20.05 -29.25
CA ALA A 213 21.64 19.50 -30.16
C ALA A 213 22.29 20.62 -30.96
N ASN A 214 23.61 20.56 -31.07
CA ASN A 214 24.39 21.39 -31.98
C ASN A 214 24.99 20.49 -33.06
N ILE A 215 24.11 19.80 -33.78
CA ILE A 215 24.44 18.81 -34.80
C ILE A 215 23.91 19.34 -36.15
N PRO A 216 24.67 19.23 -37.25
CA PRO A 216 24.17 19.61 -38.56
C PRO A 216 22.87 18.88 -38.90
N ILE A 217 21.92 19.60 -39.51
CA ILE A 217 20.60 19.08 -39.94
C ILE A 217 20.73 17.90 -40.92
N THR A 218 21.91 17.65 -41.48
CA THR A 218 22.15 16.56 -42.44
C THR A 218 22.44 15.20 -41.78
N ASP A 219 22.32 15.08 -40.46
CA ASP A 219 22.54 13.81 -39.74
C ASP A 219 21.21 13.06 -39.52
N ASP A 220 20.57 12.69 -40.64
CA ASP A 220 19.24 12.04 -40.66
C ASP A 220 19.23 10.74 -39.82
N VAL A 221 20.35 10.02 -39.77
CA VAL A 221 20.51 8.79 -38.97
C VAL A 221 20.40 9.09 -37.48
N CYS A 222 20.92 10.24 -37.04
CA CYS A 222 20.81 10.66 -35.65
C CYS A 222 19.38 11.05 -35.29
N GLU A 223 18.72 11.83 -36.15
CA GLU A 223 17.35 12.30 -35.92
C GLU A 223 16.38 11.11 -35.81
N ASP A 224 16.44 10.17 -36.77
CA ASP A 224 15.64 8.94 -36.74
C ASP A 224 15.89 8.13 -35.46
N PHE A 225 17.16 8.02 -35.05
CA PHE A 225 17.51 7.29 -33.83
C PHE A 225 16.97 7.95 -32.57
N VAL A 226 17.02 9.28 -32.48
CA VAL A 226 16.50 10.04 -31.34
C VAL A 226 14.98 9.92 -31.23
N ASP A 227 14.28 9.94 -32.36
CA ASP A 227 12.82 9.78 -32.43
C ASP A 227 12.34 8.43 -31.89
N ASP A 228 13.16 7.39 -32.05
CA ASP A 228 12.88 6.04 -31.53
C ASP A 228 13.09 5.90 -30.02
N ILE A 229 13.83 6.83 -29.38
CA ILE A 229 14.08 6.78 -27.95
C ILE A 229 12.81 7.16 -27.19
N ARG A 230 12.26 6.19 -26.45
CA ARG A 230 11.08 6.39 -25.63
C ARG A 230 11.34 7.39 -24.50
N LYS A 231 10.27 8.04 -24.05
CA LYS A 231 10.32 8.95 -22.89
C LYS A 231 10.93 8.27 -21.66
N CYS A 232 11.81 9.00 -20.99
CA CYS A 232 12.51 8.54 -19.79
C CYS A 232 13.35 7.27 -19.98
N GLU A 233 13.86 7.03 -21.19
CA GLU A 233 14.71 5.88 -21.49
C GLU A 233 16.09 6.35 -21.96
N MET A 234 17.12 5.77 -21.36
CA MET A 234 18.52 5.92 -21.75
C MET A 234 18.88 4.78 -22.70
N THR A 235 19.59 5.09 -23.78
CA THR A 235 20.08 4.09 -24.72
C THR A 235 21.25 3.31 -24.12
N LEU A 236 21.13 1.99 -24.04
CA LEU A 236 22.19 1.09 -23.58
C LEU A 236 22.84 0.29 -24.71
N ASP A 237 22.16 0.24 -25.86
CA ASP A 237 22.61 -0.48 -27.04
C ASP A 237 23.64 0.33 -27.84
N SER A 238 24.33 -0.36 -28.74
CA SER A 238 25.22 0.30 -29.70
C SER A 238 24.44 1.23 -30.63
N PHE A 239 24.98 2.42 -30.85
CA PHE A 239 24.43 3.37 -31.83
C PHE A 239 24.38 2.76 -33.24
N PRO A 240 23.36 3.12 -34.06
CA PRO A 240 23.27 2.69 -35.44
C PRO A 240 24.52 3.03 -36.26
N ILE A 241 24.83 2.18 -37.25
CA ILE A 241 25.93 2.46 -38.18
C ILE A 241 25.61 3.75 -38.95
N GLY A 242 26.56 4.69 -38.95
CA GLY A 242 26.39 6.01 -39.58
C GLY A 242 26.08 7.13 -38.58
N THR A 243 25.80 6.81 -37.31
CA THR A 243 25.65 7.80 -36.24
C THR A 243 26.94 8.60 -36.06
N SER A 244 26.85 9.93 -36.12
CA SER A 244 28.02 10.77 -35.88
C SER A 244 28.49 10.70 -34.42
N ASN A 245 29.77 11.04 -34.20
CA ASN A 245 30.31 11.18 -32.84
C ASN A 245 29.58 12.26 -32.04
N GLN A 246 29.15 13.34 -32.71
CA GLN A 246 28.41 14.44 -32.08
C GLN A 246 27.03 13.97 -31.60
N CYS A 247 26.34 13.14 -32.40
CA CYS A 247 25.09 12.51 -32.00
C CYS A 247 25.25 11.60 -30.78
N SER A 248 26.24 10.71 -30.83
CA SER A 248 26.54 9.79 -29.74
C SER A 248 26.84 10.54 -28.43
N GLU A 249 27.58 11.64 -28.52
CA GLU A 249 27.89 12.52 -27.39
C GLU A 249 26.65 13.26 -26.88
N PHE A 250 25.82 13.79 -27.77
CA PHE A 250 24.56 14.45 -27.41
C PHE A 250 23.65 13.50 -26.63
N ILE A 251 23.41 12.30 -27.14
CA ILE A 251 22.52 11.31 -26.51
C ILE A 251 23.08 10.92 -25.14
N SER A 252 24.37 10.60 -25.08
CA SER A 252 25.02 10.19 -23.83
C SER A 252 25.02 11.27 -22.76
N ASN A 253 25.09 12.55 -23.14
CA ASN A 253 25.15 13.67 -22.20
C ASN A 253 23.79 14.29 -21.88
N THR A 254 22.81 14.19 -22.78
CA THR A 254 21.53 14.90 -22.68
C THR A 254 20.37 13.96 -22.35
N ILE A 255 20.28 12.80 -23.01
CA ILE A 255 19.15 11.87 -22.90
C ILE A 255 19.35 10.93 -21.72
N ASN A 256 19.42 11.52 -20.53
CA ASN A 256 19.53 10.85 -19.24
C ASN A 256 19.11 11.79 -18.11
N TYR A 257 19.07 11.28 -16.88
CA TYR A 257 18.69 12.08 -15.72
C TYR A 257 19.54 13.35 -15.54
N THR A 258 20.87 13.21 -15.54
CA THR A 258 21.80 14.31 -15.27
C THR A 258 21.72 15.39 -16.35
N GLY A 259 21.62 14.98 -17.62
CA GLY A 259 21.43 15.87 -18.77
C GLY A 259 20.10 16.64 -18.69
N CYS A 260 19.00 15.91 -18.46
CA CYS A 260 17.69 16.51 -18.28
C CYS A 260 17.66 17.52 -17.13
N VAL A 261 18.23 17.20 -15.96
CA VAL A 261 18.31 18.14 -14.83
C VAL A 261 19.11 19.38 -15.19
N LYS A 262 20.26 19.21 -15.87
CA LYS A 262 21.10 20.34 -16.30
C LYS A 262 20.33 21.31 -17.21
N ASN A 263 19.52 20.79 -18.12
CA ASN A 263 18.77 21.58 -19.10
C ASN A 263 17.48 22.20 -18.53
N HIS A 264 16.77 21.47 -17.67
CA HIS A 264 15.42 21.86 -17.23
C HIS A 264 15.31 22.35 -15.80
N ARG A 265 16.38 22.35 -14.99
CA ARG A 265 16.29 22.77 -13.56
C ARG A 265 15.70 24.16 -13.32
N ASN A 266 15.73 25.02 -14.35
CA ASN A 266 15.22 26.39 -14.29
C ASN A 266 13.81 26.53 -14.89
N ASP A 267 13.21 25.45 -15.38
CA ASP A 267 11.83 25.47 -15.86
C ASP A 267 10.87 25.70 -14.68
N LEU A 268 9.81 26.47 -14.92
CA LEU A 268 8.80 26.79 -13.91
C LEU A 268 8.08 25.52 -13.37
N ASP A 269 7.98 24.48 -14.19
CA ASP A 269 7.35 23.20 -13.89
C ASP A 269 8.38 22.09 -13.63
N PHE A 270 9.65 22.44 -13.34
CA PHE A 270 10.69 21.44 -13.12
C PHE A 270 10.41 20.55 -11.90
N ILE A 271 10.10 21.16 -10.77
CA ILE A 271 9.84 20.45 -9.50
C ILE A 271 8.37 20.03 -9.44
N GLY A 272 8.13 18.74 -9.21
CA GLY A 272 6.78 18.20 -9.06
C GLY A 272 6.22 18.38 -7.64
N SER A 273 4.96 18.02 -7.45
CA SER A 273 4.24 18.19 -6.17
C SER A 273 4.23 16.92 -5.30
N GLU A 274 5.14 15.98 -5.54
CA GLU A 274 5.19 14.68 -4.85
C GLU A 274 6.58 14.46 -4.22
N TRP A 275 6.56 14.07 -2.96
CA TRP A 275 7.73 13.61 -2.22
C TRP A 275 7.75 12.09 -2.13
N ARG A 276 8.93 11.50 -2.31
CA ARG A 276 9.22 10.08 -2.10
C ARG A 276 10.11 9.95 -0.88
N VAL A 277 9.54 9.47 0.23
CA VAL A 277 10.24 9.28 1.50
C VAL A 277 10.32 7.80 1.81
N PHE A 278 11.50 7.36 2.22
CA PHE A 278 11.79 5.97 2.54
C PHE A 278 12.22 5.87 3.99
N LEU A 279 11.58 4.98 4.74
CA LEU A 279 11.83 4.80 6.17
C LEU A 279 13.03 3.90 6.45
N GLY A 280 13.54 3.20 5.42
CA GLY A 280 14.76 2.42 5.50
C GLY A 280 14.67 1.17 6.38
N ARG A 281 13.47 0.61 6.54
CA ARG A 281 13.26 -0.59 7.34
C ARG A 281 13.44 -1.86 6.52
N SER A 282 13.70 -2.95 7.22
CA SER A 282 13.72 -4.32 6.70
C SER A 282 12.49 -5.15 7.11
N GLU A 283 11.52 -4.52 7.77
CA GLU A 283 10.33 -5.19 8.34
C GLU A 283 9.08 -4.35 8.08
N GLU A 284 7.97 -5.05 7.84
CA GLU A 284 6.65 -4.43 7.63
C GLU A 284 6.17 -3.67 8.87
N LEU A 285 5.42 -2.59 8.63
CA LEU A 285 4.89 -1.72 9.68
C LEU A 285 3.40 -1.95 9.94
N TRP A 286 2.65 -2.27 8.90
CA TRP A 286 1.20 -2.34 8.89
C TRP A 286 0.74 -3.78 8.75
N ARG A 287 -0.39 -4.11 9.38
CA ARG A 287 -1.04 -5.40 9.14
C ARG A 287 -1.77 -5.38 7.81
N GLU A 288 -1.82 -6.54 7.15
CA GLU A 288 -2.59 -6.74 5.91
C GLU A 288 -4.09 -6.39 6.08
N LYS A 289 -4.64 -6.57 7.28
CA LYS A 289 -6.07 -6.36 7.58
C LYS A 289 -6.26 -5.87 9.02
N ARG A 290 -7.27 -5.03 9.23
CA ARG A 290 -7.72 -4.58 10.57
C ARG A 290 -6.60 -3.82 11.26
N GLU A 291 -6.11 -2.83 10.55
CA GLU A 291 -5.05 -1.92 10.98
C GLU A 291 -5.64 -0.53 11.24
N VAL A 292 -5.01 0.19 12.17
CA VAL A 292 -5.32 1.59 12.42
C VAL A 292 -4.00 2.36 12.48
N ILE A 293 -3.76 3.17 11.44
CA ILE A 293 -2.57 4.00 11.29
C ILE A 293 -2.89 5.41 11.79
N ARG A 294 -2.12 5.92 12.75
CA ARG A 294 -2.17 7.30 13.22
C ARG A 294 -0.99 8.09 12.67
N LEU A 295 -1.26 9.32 12.25
CA LEU A 295 -0.25 10.34 12.00
C LEU A 295 -0.22 11.27 13.22
N LEU A 296 0.95 11.39 13.84
CA LEU A 296 1.19 12.23 15.00
C LEU A 296 2.14 13.37 14.67
N ASP A 297 1.90 14.55 15.22
CA ASP A 297 2.85 15.66 15.10
C ASP A 297 4.02 15.54 16.08
N ASN A 298 4.91 16.53 16.09
CA ASN A 298 6.08 16.57 16.97
C ASN A 298 5.73 16.71 18.47
N GLU A 299 4.51 17.12 18.81
CA GLU A 299 4.00 17.17 20.19
C GLU A 299 3.31 15.85 20.59
N GLY A 300 3.22 14.87 19.67
CA GLY A 300 2.52 13.61 19.88
C GLY A 300 1.01 13.70 19.70
N LYS A 301 0.49 14.83 19.20
CA LYS A 301 -0.95 15.03 18.96
C LYS A 301 -1.39 14.40 17.65
N VAL A 302 -2.63 13.95 17.60
CA VAL A 302 -3.19 13.26 16.43
C VAL A 302 -3.48 14.26 15.33
N VAL A 303 -2.84 14.07 14.18
CA VAL A 303 -3.11 14.85 12.97
C VAL A 303 -4.22 14.19 12.14
N ASP A 304 -4.12 12.88 11.92
CA ASP A 304 -5.13 12.11 11.19
C ASP A 304 -5.02 10.61 11.52
N THR A 305 -6.10 9.88 11.25
CA THR A 305 -6.18 8.43 11.49
C THR A 305 -6.81 7.72 10.29
N PHE A 306 -6.22 6.59 9.90
CA PHE A 306 -6.69 5.74 8.81
C PHE A 306 -6.89 4.30 9.27
N THR A 307 -8.05 3.71 8.94
CA THR A 307 -8.44 2.36 9.35
C THR A 307 -8.89 1.53 8.15
N TYR A 308 -8.52 0.25 8.09
CA TYR A 308 -8.92 -0.68 7.03
C TYR A 308 -8.89 -2.17 7.41
#